data_AF-A0A077D6S8-F1
#
_entry.id   AF-A0A077D6S8-F1
#
_cell.length_a   1.000
_cell.length_b   1.000
_cell.length_c   1.000
_cell.angle_alpha   90.00
_cell.angle_beta   90.00
_cell.angle_gamma   90.00
#
_symmetry.space_group_name_H-M   'P 1'
#
loop_
_entity.id
_entity.type
_entity.pdbx_description
1 polymer ?
#
loop_
_entity_poly.entity_id
_entity_poly.type
_entity_poly.pdbx_seq_one_letter_code
_entity_poly.pdbx_strand_id
1 'polypeptide(L)'
;GMGGIRRKTTVATALFHKIKYEFVGYCFLENVRENSGKNGHGLPNLRKMLLSQVTQEEQHLSMHISRAFLKNRLSGKKVLIVLDDVW
;
A
#
# COMPACT_ATOMS: atom_id res chain seq x y z
N GLY A 1 0.30 26.17 -18.42
CA GLY A 1 1.43 25.22 -18.32
C GLY A 1 0.91 23.90 -17.81
N MET A 2 1.03 22.84 -18.60
CA MET A 2 0.49 21.50 -18.28
C MET A 2 1.56 20.67 -17.55
N GLY A 3 1.39 20.51 -16.24
CA GLY A 3 2.20 19.63 -15.42
C GLY A 3 1.99 18.18 -15.84
N GLY A 4 3.01 17.60 -16.47
CA GLY A 4 3.04 16.21 -16.86
C GLY A 4 3.30 15.30 -15.66
N ILE A 5 2.25 14.72 -15.07
CA ILE A 5 2.30 13.46 -14.30
C ILE A 5 0.91 12.81 -14.47
N ARG A 6 0.77 11.85 -15.40
CA ARG A 6 -0.38 10.90 -15.44
C ARG A 6 -0.02 9.58 -16.14
N ARG A 7 0.88 9.57 -17.14
CA ARG A 7 1.19 8.35 -17.94
C ARG A 7 1.86 7.20 -17.16
N LYS A 8 2.70 7.49 -16.16
CA LYS A 8 3.40 6.44 -15.38
C LYS A 8 2.46 5.74 -14.41
N THR A 9 1.66 6.50 -13.67
CA THR A 9 0.62 5.98 -12.78
C THR A 9 -0.35 5.07 -13.54
N THR A 10 -0.78 5.46 -14.76
CA THR A 10 -1.68 4.61 -15.57
C THR A 10 -1.12 3.21 -15.88
N VAL A 11 0.18 3.09 -16.18
CA VAL A 11 0.80 1.78 -16.48
C VAL A 11 0.97 0.94 -15.21
N ALA A 12 1.41 1.55 -14.10
CA ALA A 12 1.54 0.86 -12.82
C ALA A 12 0.18 0.35 -12.32
N THR A 13 -0.88 1.17 -12.41
CA THR A 13 -2.25 0.78 -12.06
C THR A 13 -2.75 -0.37 -12.94
N ALA A 14 -2.55 -0.30 -14.25
CA ALA A 14 -2.98 -1.35 -15.18
C ALA A 14 -2.25 -2.68 -14.90
N LEU A 15 -0.94 -2.63 -14.68
CA LEU A 15 -0.15 -3.82 -14.35
C LEU A 15 -0.56 -4.40 -13.01
N PHE A 16 -0.73 -3.56 -11.99
CA PHE A 16 -1.20 -3.98 -10.67
C PHE A 16 -2.52 -4.73 -10.76
N HIS A 17 -3.52 -4.17 -11.45
CA HIS A 17 -4.82 -4.83 -11.62
C HIS A 17 -4.73 -6.16 -12.38
N LYS A 18 -3.78 -6.30 -13.30
CA LYS A 18 -3.56 -7.53 -14.06
C LYS A 18 -2.97 -8.65 -13.21
N ILE A 19 -1.98 -8.35 -12.36
CA ILE A 19 -1.19 -9.38 -11.65
C ILE A 19 -1.57 -9.56 -10.18
N LYS A 20 -2.33 -8.65 -9.56
CA LYS A 20 -2.60 -8.66 -8.11
C LYS A 20 -3.19 -9.98 -7.61
N TYR A 21 -3.99 -10.66 -8.44
CA TYR A 21 -4.65 -11.92 -8.09
C TYR A 21 -3.68 -13.11 -7.96
N GLU A 22 -2.44 -12.99 -8.42
CA GLU A 22 -1.38 -13.99 -8.20
C GLU A 22 -0.76 -13.90 -6.80
N PHE A 23 -1.17 -12.91 -5.99
CA PHE A 23 -0.62 -12.63 -4.68
C PHE A 23 -1.70 -12.78 -3.61
N VAL A 24 -1.32 -13.31 -2.46
CA VAL A 24 -2.24 -13.53 -1.33
C VAL A 24 -2.62 -12.22 -0.65
N GLY A 25 -1.71 -11.24 -0.66
CA GLY A 25 -1.98 -9.88 -0.24
C GLY A 25 -1.52 -8.90 -1.31
N TYR A 26 -2.29 -7.86 -1.56
CA TYR A 26 -1.90 -6.83 -2.52
C TYR A 26 -2.31 -5.44 -2.03
N CYS A 27 -1.47 -4.44 -2.26
CA CYS A 27 -1.76 -3.05 -1.90
C CYS A 27 -1.20 -2.08 -2.94
N PHE A 28 -2.00 -1.08 -3.30
CA PHE A 28 -1.60 0.01 -4.17
C PHE A 28 -1.80 1.32 -3.41
N LEU A 29 -0.71 2.03 -3.12
CA LEU A 29 -0.73 3.32 -2.45
C LEU A 29 -0.40 4.42 -3.46
N GLU A 30 -1.38 5.26 -3.74
CA GLU A 30 -1.25 6.41 -4.64
C GLU A 30 -0.73 7.64 -3.93
N ASN A 31 0.04 8.47 -4.66
CA ASN A 31 0.49 9.79 -4.20
C ASN A 31 1.14 9.74 -2.81
N VAL A 32 2.05 8.78 -2.58
CA VAL A 32 2.64 8.52 -1.25
C VAL A 32 3.30 9.77 -0.68
N ARG A 33 4.02 10.52 -1.51
CA ARG A 33 4.63 11.79 -1.13
C ARG A 33 3.60 12.78 -0.58
N GLU A 34 2.51 13.01 -1.30
CA GLU A 34 1.43 13.91 -0.87
C GLU A 34 0.74 13.40 0.39
N ASN A 35 0.38 12.11 0.43
CA ASN A 35 -0.38 11.54 1.53
C ASN A 35 0.45 11.43 2.81
N SER A 36 1.78 11.27 2.72
CA SER A 36 2.67 11.20 3.87
C SER A 36 2.74 12.54 4.64
N GLY A 37 2.62 13.67 3.92
CA GLY A 37 2.68 15.02 4.49
C GLY A 37 1.37 15.56 5.06
N LYS A 38 0.24 14.84 4.93
CA LYS A 38 -1.07 15.33 5.40
C LYS A 38 -1.15 15.34 6.94
N ASN A 39 -1.16 16.55 7.51
CA ASN A 39 -1.58 16.91 8.88
C ASN A 39 -1.25 15.91 10.00
N GLY A 40 0.00 15.49 10.14
CA GLY A 40 0.49 14.64 11.25
C GLY A 40 -0.04 13.19 11.28
N HIS A 41 -1.08 12.88 10.51
CA HIS A 41 -1.73 11.56 10.44
C HIS A 41 -1.49 10.83 9.10
N GLY A 42 -0.82 11.47 8.14
CA GLY A 42 -0.55 10.92 6.81
C GLY A 42 0.16 9.56 6.84
N LEU A 43 1.34 9.51 7.45
CA LEU A 43 2.13 8.27 7.53
C LEU A 43 1.43 7.16 8.35
N PRO A 44 0.81 7.43 9.52
CA PRO A 44 -0.02 6.46 10.20
C PRO A 44 -1.17 5.87 9.37
N ASN A 45 -1.86 6.71 8.60
CA ASN A 45 -2.97 6.28 7.77
C ASN A 45 -2.48 5.41 6.60
N LEU A 46 -1.38 5.80 5.95
CA LEU A 46 -0.74 4.98 4.91
C LEU A 46 -0.33 3.61 5.46
N ARG A 47 0.26 3.57 6.67
CA ARG A 47 0.60 2.32 7.34
C ARG A 47 -0.64 1.48 7.61
N LYS A 48 -1.73 2.07 8.12
CA LYS A 48 -2.98 1.35 8.38
C LYS A 48 -3.59 0.78 7.10
N MET A 49 -3.63 1.56 6.01
CA MET A 49 -4.10 1.12 4.71
C MET A 49 -3.29 -0.06 4.17
N LEU A 50 -1.96 0.05 4.20
CA LEU A 50 -1.06 -1.01 3.75
C LEU A 50 -1.31 -2.31 4.51
N LEU A 51 -1.35 -2.22 5.83
CA LEU A 51 -1.53 -3.39 6.68
C LEU A 51 -2.91 -4.01 6.43
N SER A 52 -3.98 -3.22 6.32
CA SER A 52 -5.33 -3.71 6.03
C SER A 52 -5.40 -4.49 4.72
N GLN A 53 -4.83 -3.94 3.66
CA GLN A 53 -4.88 -4.58 2.34
C GLN A 53 -3.98 -5.82 2.24
N VAL A 54 -2.82 -5.80 2.88
CA VAL A 54 -1.87 -6.92 2.84
C VAL A 54 -2.30 -8.07 3.76
N THR A 55 -2.90 -7.78 4.91
CA THR A 55 -3.38 -8.83 5.85
C THR A 55 -4.84 -9.23 5.62
N GLN A 56 -5.59 -8.48 4.80
CA GLN A 56 -7.04 -8.62 4.58
C GLN A 56 -7.85 -8.56 5.89
N GLU A 57 -7.34 -7.85 6.90
CA GLU A 57 -8.00 -7.70 8.20
C GLU A 57 -8.39 -6.23 8.40
N GLU A 58 -9.66 -5.90 8.20
CA GLU A 58 -10.16 -4.52 8.36
C GLU A 58 -10.31 -4.09 9.83
N GLN A 59 -10.54 -5.03 10.74
CA GLN A 59 -11.22 -4.72 11.99
C GLN A 59 -10.30 -4.41 13.18
N HIS A 60 -9.01 -4.77 13.15
CA HIS A 60 -8.18 -4.74 14.37
C HIS A 60 -6.73 -4.25 14.19
N LEU A 61 -6.46 -3.52 13.11
CA LEU A 61 -5.14 -2.96 12.86
C LEU A 61 -4.97 -1.63 13.62
N SER A 62 -4.72 -1.74 14.93
CA SER A 62 -4.19 -0.63 15.72
C SER A 62 -2.79 -0.25 15.17
N MET A 63 -2.30 0.97 15.45
CA MET A 63 -0.91 1.36 15.13
C MET A 63 0.13 0.35 15.67
N HIS A 64 -0.26 -0.47 16.65
CA HIS A 64 0.58 -1.40 17.41
C HIS A 64 0.55 -2.85 16.91
N ILE A 65 0.39 -3.08 15.60
CA ILE A 65 0.61 -4.43 15.08
C ILE A 65 2.08 -4.80 15.25
N SER A 66 2.31 -5.83 16.07
CA SER A 66 3.63 -6.38 16.32
C SER A 66 4.22 -6.96 15.03
N ARG A 67 5.52 -6.73 14.82
CA ARG A 67 6.25 -7.33 13.68
C ARG A 67 6.15 -8.85 13.67
N ALA A 68 6.08 -9.48 14.85
CA ALA A 68 5.87 -10.92 14.99
C ALA A 68 4.53 -11.39 14.42
N PHE A 69 3.45 -10.62 14.63
CA PHE A 69 2.14 -10.92 14.05
C PHE A 69 2.18 -10.85 12.52
N LEU A 70 2.77 -9.78 11.97
CA LEU A 70 2.93 -9.64 10.52
C LEU A 70 3.80 -10.74 9.95
N LYS A 71 4.91 -11.07 10.61
CA LYS A 71 5.79 -12.15 10.19
C LYS A 71 5.05 -13.47 10.15
N ASN A 72 4.29 -13.82 11.18
CA ASN A 72 3.50 -15.05 11.20
C ASN A 72 2.40 -15.06 10.13
N ARG A 73 1.72 -13.91 9.93
CA ARG A 73 0.62 -13.80 8.95
C ARG A 73 1.08 -13.83 7.51
N LEU A 74 2.25 -13.25 7.21
CA LEU A 74 2.82 -13.13 5.87
C LEU A 74 3.88 -14.21 5.58
N SER A 75 4.25 -15.03 6.58
CA SER A 75 5.18 -16.13 6.41
C SER A 75 4.71 -17.07 5.30
N GLY A 76 5.58 -17.30 4.32
CA GLY A 76 5.29 -18.18 3.18
C GLY A 76 4.27 -17.64 2.17
N LYS A 77 3.82 -16.38 2.30
CA LYS A 77 2.87 -15.77 1.36
C LYS A 77 3.55 -14.82 0.39
N LYS A 78 3.12 -14.87 -0.87
CA LYS A 78 3.49 -13.89 -1.89
C LYS A 78 2.61 -12.65 -1.71
N VAL A 79 3.24 -11.49 -1.52
CA VAL A 79 2.54 -10.19 -1.34
C VAL A 79 3.04 -9.19 -2.39
N LEU A 80 2.13 -8.41 -2.96
CA LEU A 80 2.42 -7.33 -3.90
C LEU A 80 2.16 -5.96 -3.26
N ILE A 81 3.16 -5.08 -3.25
CA ILE A 81 3.01 -3.71 -2.76
C ILE A 81 3.51 -2.76 -3.85
N VAL A 82 2.67 -1.82 -4.26
CA VAL A 82 3.03 -0.76 -5.20
C VAL A 82 2.86 0.59 -4.51
N LEU A 83 3.94 1.38 -4.53
CA LEU A 83 3.99 2.73 -3.98
C LEU A 83 4.17 3.70 -5.15
N ASP A 84 3.15 4.50 -5.42
CA ASP A 84 3.21 5.54 -6.46
C ASP A 84 3.67 6.87 -5.86
N ASP A 85 4.50 7.59 -6.62
CA ASP A 85 5.03 8.91 -6.26
C ASP A 85 5.75 8.93 -4.88
N VAL A 86 6.83 8.14 -4.79
CA VAL A 86 7.79 8.16 -3.67
C VAL A 86 8.96 9.11 -3.98
N TRP A 87 9.51 9.74 -2.94
CA TRP A 87 10.57 10.75 -3.02
C TRP A 87 11.93 10.21 -3.48
#